data_AF-A0A0C2WRU5-F1
#
_entry.id   AF-A0A0C2WRU5-F1
#
_cell.length_a   1.000
_cell.length_b   1.000
_cell.length_c   1.000
_cell.angle_alpha   90.00
_cell.angle_beta   90.00
_cell.angle_gamma   90.00
#
_symmetry.space_group_name_H-M   'P 1'
#
loop_
_entity.id
_entity.type
_entity.pdbx_description
1 polymer ?
#
loop_
_entity_poly.entity_id
_entity_poly.type
_entity_poly.pdbx_seq_one_letter_code
_entity_poly.pdbx_strand_id
1 'polypeptide(L)'
;MCTPLSVLRDSLEKHNETFESLLKLIPAKYYLPQDHEQSASKYQKHSKNTKAPKQAIKEASKKAKKAKLDPENNKSVLDLQQEAAEEEAKAKHKGKQKADEEGEEDGVSENSPDEDGEMDLSVDVEMDDVEESDEGEEQQQQQQDDIVPMPESGGIEELRKKLHARMAKLRRVNNGGEAADKDGLLEERRRQRAAMRERRRKELREKKRREAEMKSKKTKDKGPQTKVAQTQLLVPDAKSQNQGPQAQYTNVTFSSLAGAPKKGQQFKTTSDPKQALEQLASRKEKLTSMPEEKRKTIEEKEKWAKAEAKMDGVKIRDDEGRLKKAAKRKDKEKAKSKKAWEERKEQVTASMAAKQKKRTDNIAMRNERRKDKGKKPKARPGFEGKSFGKGKLKQKPSGNK
;
A
#
# COMPACT_ATOMS: atom_id res chain seq x y z
N MET A 1 62.18 14.47 20.29
CA MET A 1 61.37 15.22 21.26
C MET A 1 60.05 14.50 21.41
N CYS A 2 59.69 14.02 22.60
CA CYS A 2 58.35 13.48 22.86
C CYS A 2 57.34 14.64 22.82
N THR A 3 56.21 14.45 22.15
CA THR A 3 55.10 15.40 22.21
C THR A 3 54.58 15.45 23.65
N PRO A 4 54.32 16.63 24.23
CA PRO A 4 53.78 16.74 25.57
C PRO A 4 52.36 16.18 25.61
N LEU A 5 52.00 15.53 26.73
CA LEU A 5 50.70 14.85 26.88
C LEU A 5 49.49 15.79 26.72
N SER A 6 49.63 17.09 27.00
CA SER A 6 48.57 18.08 26.79
C SER A 6 48.26 18.26 25.31
N VAL A 7 49.28 18.44 24.47
CA VAL A 7 49.11 18.60 23.02
C VAL A 7 48.50 17.34 22.40
N LEU A 8 48.82 16.16 22.93
CA LEU A 8 48.20 14.91 22.48
C LEU A 8 46.71 14.86 22.86
N ARG A 9 46.34 15.27 24.08
CA ARG A 9 44.93 15.34 24.51
C ARG A 9 44.13 16.32 23.65
N ASP A 10 44.64 17.53 23.46
CA ASP A 10 43.99 18.54 22.61
C ASP A 10 43.80 18.05 21.17
N SER A 11 44.78 17.29 20.64
CA SER A 11 44.66 16.69 19.31
C SER A 11 43.58 15.60 19.28
N LEU A 12 43.53 14.74 20.30
CA LEU A 12 42.51 13.70 20.41
C LEU A 12 41.11 14.27 20.57
N GLU A 13 40.96 15.35 21.36
CA GLU A 13 39.69 16.06 21.53
C GLU A 13 39.21 16.66 20.20
N LYS A 14 40.11 17.33 19.45
CA LYS A 14 39.79 17.83 18.10
C LYS A 14 39.38 16.72 17.15
N HIS A 15 40.08 15.58 17.16
CA HIS A 15 39.70 14.44 16.33
C HIS A 15 38.33 13.90 16.76
N ASN A 16 38.09 13.75 18.06
CA ASN A 16 36.81 13.30 18.58
C ASN A 16 35.67 14.24 18.15
N GLU A 17 35.83 15.56 18.27
CA GLU A 17 34.87 16.55 17.78
C GLU A 17 34.59 16.40 16.28
N THR A 18 35.63 16.18 15.46
CA THR A 18 35.44 15.95 14.02
C THR A 18 34.66 14.66 13.74
N PHE A 19 34.94 13.57 14.46
CA PHE A 19 34.20 12.32 14.33
C PHE A 19 32.75 12.45 14.79
N GLU A 20 32.51 13.13 15.91
CA GLU A 20 31.16 13.40 16.41
C GLU A 20 30.37 14.25 15.43
N SER A 21 31.00 15.26 14.82
CA SER A 21 30.36 16.06 13.77
C SER A 21 29.95 15.19 12.58
N LEU A 22 30.81 14.27 12.15
CA LEU A 22 30.53 13.36 11.03
C LEU A 22 29.37 12.41 11.36
N LEU A 23 29.37 11.85 12.59
CA LEU A 23 28.32 10.96 13.06
C LEU A 23 26.97 11.68 13.17
N LYS A 24 26.96 12.98 13.53
CA LYS A 24 25.75 13.81 13.56
C LYS A 24 25.11 14.01 12.18
N LEU A 25 25.89 13.97 11.09
CA LEU A 25 25.36 14.10 9.73
C LEU A 25 24.59 12.87 9.24
N ILE A 26 24.80 11.71 9.85
CA ILE A 26 24.25 10.45 9.38
C ILE A 26 23.08 10.05 10.29
N PRO A 27 21.85 9.85 9.75
CA PRO A 27 20.71 9.45 10.56
C PRO A 27 20.94 8.12 11.30
N ALA A 28 20.55 8.05 12.57
CA ALA A 28 20.73 6.87 13.42
C ALA A 28 20.11 5.58 12.85
N LYS A 29 19.10 5.74 11.99
CA LYS A 29 18.40 4.66 11.27
C LYS A 29 19.30 3.72 10.46
N TYR A 30 20.49 4.16 10.08
CA TYR A 30 21.44 3.36 9.30
C TYR A 30 22.38 2.51 10.16
N TYR A 31 22.56 2.87 11.43
CA TYR A 31 23.44 2.16 12.36
C TYR A 31 22.68 1.23 13.30
N LEU A 32 21.45 1.61 13.67
CA LEU A 32 20.59 0.79 14.51
C LEU A 32 19.70 -0.11 13.63
N PRO A 33 19.60 -1.42 13.93
CA PRO A 33 18.63 -2.29 13.29
C PRO A 33 17.23 -1.67 13.37
N GLN A 34 16.54 -1.54 12.23
CA GLN A 34 15.15 -1.07 12.26
C GLN A 34 14.30 -2.13 12.95
N ASP A 35 13.61 -1.74 14.03
CA ASP A 35 12.62 -2.60 14.69
C ASP A 35 11.71 -3.25 13.65
N HIS A 36 11.73 -4.58 13.61
CA HIS A 36 11.03 -5.36 12.60
C HIS A 36 9.52 -5.05 12.61
N GLU A 37 8.98 -4.64 13.77
CA GLU A 37 7.59 -4.20 13.97
C GLU A 37 7.20 -2.93 13.20
N GLN A 38 8.11 -1.95 13.13
CA GLN A 38 7.86 -0.71 12.38
C GLN A 38 7.89 -0.97 10.87
N SER A 39 8.73 -1.92 10.44
CA SER A 39 8.78 -2.36 9.04
C SER A 39 7.54 -3.18 8.66
N ALA A 40 7.07 -4.08 9.52
CA ALA A 40 5.86 -4.89 9.33
C ALA A 40 4.61 -4.02 9.22
N SER A 41 4.49 -3.01 10.08
CA SER A 41 3.38 -2.04 10.09
C SER A 41 3.25 -1.24 8.78
N LYS A 42 4.35 -1.02 8.05
CA LYS A 42 4.33 -0.34 6.74
C LYS A 42 3.61 -1.17 5.67
N TYR A 43 3.64 -2.50 5.77
CA TYR A 43 3.07 -3.41 4.78
C TYR A 43 1.73 -4.01 5.24
N GLN A 44 1.47 -4.07 6.55
CA GLN A 44 0.27 -4.69 7.14
C GLN A 44 -0.88 -3.69 7.37
N LYS A 45 -1.24 -2.92 6.34
CA LYS A 45 -2.28 -1.85 6.42
C LYS A 45 -3.73 -2.36 6.55
N HIS A 46 -3.92 -3.67 6.65
CA HIS A 46 -5.23 -4.33 6.60
C HIS A 46 -5.45 -5.37 7.72
N SER A 47 -4.60 -5.43 8.75
CA SER A 47 -4.91 -6.23 9.93
C SER A 47 -6.14 -5.61 10.63
N LYS A 48 -7.15 -6.45 10.88
CA LYS A 48 -8.52 -6.04 11.23
C LYS A 48 -8.68 -5.53 12.68
N ASN A 49 -7.59 -5.27 13.41
CA ASN A 49 -7.64 -5.10 14.86
C ASN A 49 -7.72 -3.66 15.40
N THR A 50 -7.68 -2.62 14.57
CA THR A 50 -7.84 -1.24 15.07
C THR A 50 -9.08 -0.57 14.49
N LYS A 51 -10.25 -0.82 15.10
CA LYS A 51 -11.51 -0.11 14.81
C LYS A 51 -11.51 1.32 15.39
N ALA A 52 -10.45 2.09 15.14
CA ALA A 52 -10.40 3.48 15.58
C ALA A 52 -11.34 4.36 14.73
N PRO A 53 -11.98 5.40 15.31
CA PRO A 53 -12.84 6.30 14.57
C PRO A 53 -12.08 6.97 13.43
N LYS A 54 -12.73 7.16 12.27
CA LYS A 54 -12.12 7.72 11.04
C LYS A 54 -11.48 9.11 11.23
N GLN A 55 -11.83 9.84 12.30
CA GLN A 55 -11.24 11.12 12.67
C GLN A 55 -9.87 10.93 13.32
N ALA A 56 -9.77 10.05 14.32
CA ALA A 56 -8.50 9.72 15.00
C ALA A 56 -7.45 9.19 14.02
N ILE A 57 -7.83 8.34 13.04
CA ILE A 57 -6.90 7.84 12.01
C ILE A 57 -6.34 8.99 11.15
N LYS A 58 -7.17 9.99 10.83
CA LYS A 58 -6.75 11.14 10.01
C LYS A 58 -5.86 12.09 10.80
N GLU A 59 -6.14 12.30 12.09
CA GLU A 59 -5.33 13.14 12.97
C GLU A 59 -3.99 12.48 13.28
N ALA A 60 -3.97 11.19 13.61
CA ALA A 60 -2.75 10.40 13.77
C ALA A 60 -1.91 10.40 12.48
N SER A 61 -2.52 10.23 11.30
CA SER A 61 -1.78 10.28 10.03
C SER A 61 -1.20 11.67 9.73
N LYS A 62 -1.90 12.74 10.09
CA LYS A 62 -1.37 14.11 9.96
C LYS A 62 -0.24 14.36 10.96
N LYS A 63 -0.38 13.91 12.21
CA LYS A 63 0.65 14.01 13.25
C LYS A 63 1.90 13.22 12.86
N ALA A 64 1.75 12.01 12.35
CA ALA A 64 2.87 11.20 11.86
C ALA A 64 3.58 11.84 10.66
N LYS A 65 2.84 12.47 9.74
CA LYS A 65 3.45 13.23 8.63
C LYS A 65 4.17 14.48 9.12
N LYS A 66 3.63 15.15 10.13
CA LYS A 66 4.26 16.32 10.75
C LYS A 66 5.56 15.90 11.45
N ALA A 67 5.49 14.92 12.35
CA ALA A 67 6.66 14.35 13.05
C ALA A 67 7.75 13.85 12.10
N LYS A 68 7.38 13.27 10.95
CA LYS A 68 8.35 12.84 9.92
C LYS A 68 9.04 14.02 9.21
N LEU A 69 8.39 15.18 9.13
CA LEU A 69 8.93 16.39 8.52
C LEU A 69 9.55 17.36 9.55
N ASP A 70 9.44 17.06 10.85
CA ASP A 70 10.01 17.87 11.91
C ASP A 70 11.51 17.52 12.03
N PRO A 71 12.43 18.50 11.91
CA PRO A 71 13.87 18.25 11.91
C PRO A 71 14.39 17.71 13.25
N GLU A 72 13.73 18.07 14.37
CA GLU A 72 14.06 17.62 15.73
C GLU A 72 13.89 16.10 15.92
N ASN A 73 13.05 15.44 15.10
CA ASN A 73 12.84 14.00 15.20
C ASN A 73 13.94 13.18 14.48
N ASN A 74 14.83 13.83 13.71
CA ASN A 74 15.98 13.16 13.08
C ASN A 74 17.20 13.21 14.00
N LYS A 75 17.09 12.57 15.17
CA LYS A 75 18.19 12.49 16.15
C LYS A 75 19.35 11.64 15.61
N SER A 76 20.58 12.04 15.92
CA SER A 76 21.79 11.27 15.60
C SER A 76 22.02 10.15 16.61
N VAL A 77 22.93 9.21 16.31
CA VAL A 77 23.27 8.11 17.24
C VAL A 77 23.78 8.64 18.57
N LEU A 78 24.59 9.71 18.53
CA LEU A 78 25.15 10.33 19.73
C LEU A 78 24.06 11.00 20.58
N ASP A 79 23.10 11.69 19.94
CA ASP A 79 21.99 12.30 20.67
C ASP A 79 21.11 11.24 21.36
N LEU A 80 20.92 10.07 20.74
CA LEU A 80 20.21 8.95 21.35
C LEU A 80 20.96 8.35 22.54
N GLN A 81 22.29 8.25 22.45
CA GLN A 81 23.12 7.77 23.55
C GLN A 81 23.13 8.76 24.73
N GLN A 82 23.20 10.06 24.45
CA GLN A 82 23.10 11.10 25.48
C GLN A 82 21.70 11.14 26.12
N GLU A 83 20.64 11.04 25.32
CA GLU A 83 19.27 10.96 25.84
C GLU A 83 19.05 9.72 26.71
N ALA A 84 19.54 8.55 26.29
CA ALA A 84 19.48 7.32 27.09
C ALA A 84 20.28 7.46 28.41
N ALA A 85 21.48 8.05 28.36
CA ALA A 85 22.28 8.29 29.56
C ALA A 85 21.60 9.31 30.51
N GLU A 86 20.96 10.34 29.98
CA GLU A 86 20.17 11.28 30.77
C GLU A 86 18.91 10.63 31.36
N GLU A 87 18.22 9.76 30.61
CA GLU A 87 17.08 9.01 31.10
C GLU A 87 17.48 8.04 32.20
N GLU A 88 18.62 7.35 32.06
CA GLU A 88 19.19 6.50 33.11
C GLU A 88 19.60 7.32 34.34
N ALA A 89 20.21 8.50 34.15
CA ALA A 89 20.56 9.40 35.24
C ALA A 89 19.32 9.94 35.97
N LYS A 90 18.26 10.31 35.22
CA LYS A 90 16.97 10.75 35.77
C LYS A 90 16.23 9.61 36.47
N ALA A 91 16.33 8.38 35.96
CA ALA A 91 15.77 7.19 36.59
C ALA A 91 16.49 6.86 37.91
N LYS A 92 17.83 6.94 37.93
CA LYS A 92 18.64 6.80 39.15
C LYS A 92 18.36 7.92 40.18
N HIS A 93 18.09 9.14 39.73
CA HIS A 93 17.73 10.26 40.62
C HIS A 93 16.31 10.13 41.19
N LYS A 94 15.34 9.60 40.44
CA LYS A 94 14.00 9.29 40.95
C LYS A 94 13.95 8.08 41.89
N GLY A 95 14.88 7.13 41.74
CA GLY A 95 15.03 5.98 42.65
C GLY A 95 15.65 6.32 44.01
N LYS A 96 16.27 7.50 44.17
CA LYS A 96 17.01 7.90 45.37
C LYS A 96 16.27 8.90 46.28
N GLN A 97 14.94 9.00 46.15
CA GLN A 97 14.06 9.62 47.14
C GLN A 97 13.24 8.57 47.92
N LYS A 98 13.89 7.49 48.35
CA LYS A 98 13.45 6.65 49.47
C LYS A 98 14.65 5.79 49.88
N ALA A 99 15.02 5.90 51.15
CA ALA A 99 16.17 5.27 51.82
C ALA A 99 17.52 5.98 51.61
N ASP A 100 17.82 6.83 52.59
CA ASP A 100 19.19 7.15 53.00
C ASP A 100 19.24 6.81 54.49
N GLU A 101 19.91 5.71 54.86
CA GLU A 101 20.67 5.54 56.10
C GLU A 101 21.49 4.23 56.04
N GLU A 102 22.81 4.45 55.96
CA GLU A 102 23.94 3.69 56.52
C GLU A 102 24.34 2.30 55.99
N GLY A 103 25.66 2.13 55.79
CA GLY A 103 26.31 0.82 55.69
C GLY A 103 27.47 0.76 54.69
N GLU A 104 28.65 1.13 55.15
CA GLU A 104 29.98 0.90 54.55
C GLU A 104 30.36 -0.60 54.62
N GLU A 105 30.92 -1.19 53.54
CA GLU A 105 32.16 -2.00 53.55
C GLU A 105 32.36 -2.88 52.29
N ASP A 106 33.65 -3.02 51.94
CA ASP A 106 34.27 -3.76 50.85
C ASP A 106 34.14 -5.30 51.02
N GLY A 107 34.11 -6.06 49.92
CA GLY A 107 34.21 -7.52 50.00
C GLY A 107 34.00 -8.32 48.71
N VAL A 108 35.11 -8.70 48.08
CA VAL A 108 35.27 -9.73 47.03
C VAL A 108 34.69 -11.10 47.44
N SER A 109 34.05 -11.83 46.51
CA SER A 109 34.37 -13.25 46.19
C SER A 109 33.40 -13.84 45.16
N GLU A 110 33.97 -14.52 44.17
CA GLU A 110 33.35 -15.57 43.37
C GLU A 110 32.67 -16.63 44.27
N ASN A 111 31.53 -17.18 43.84
CA ASN A 111 31.41 -18.60 43.47
C ASN A 111 30.00 -18.91 42.93
N SER A 112 29.96 -19.68 41.84
CA SER A 112 28.81 -20.49 41.39
C SER A 112 28.98 -21.90 42.01
N PRO A 113 27.91 -22.62 42.41
CA PRO A 113 27.29 -23.56 41.48
C PRO A 113 25.77 -23.81 41.70
N ASP A 114 25.23 -24.55 40.72
CA ASP A 114 23.95 -25.27 40.55
C ASP A 114 23.16 -25.64 41.84
N GLU A 115 21.83 -25.85 41.85
CA GLU A 115 21.02 -26.74 41.01
C GLU A 115 19.49 -26.51 41.28
N ASP A 116 18.65 -27.06 40.40
CA ASP A 116 17.26 -27.55 40.54
C ASP A 116 16.05 -26.70 41.04
N GLY A 117 14.97 -26.71 40.23
CA GLY A 117 13.65 -26.18 40.60
C GLY A 117 12.67 -25.97 39.43
N GLU A 118 12.33 -27.04 38.73
CA GLU A 118 11.32 -27.13 37.67
C GLU A 118 9.91 -26.72 38.15
N MET A 119 9.13 -25.99 37.33
CA MET A 119 7.67 -26.21 37.21
C MET A 119 7.05 -25.53 35.98
N ASP A 120 6.58 -26.42 35.10
CA ASP A 120 5.56 -26.38 34.06
C ASP A 120 4.36 -25.43 34.28
N LEU A 121 3.89 -24.79 33.19
CA LEU A 121 2.45 -24.57 32.98
C LEU A 121 2.11 -24.45 31.48
N SER A 122 1.82 -25.61 30.90
CA SER A 122 0.97 -25.88 29.73
C SER A 122 -0.29 -25.00 29.59
N VAL A 123 -0.58 -24.53 28.35
CA VAL A 123 -1.95 -24.43 27.78
C VAL A 123 -1.87 -24.58 26.24
N ASP A 124 -2.09 -25.83 25.83
CA ASP A 124 -3.01 -26.32 24.79
C ASP A 124 -3.00 -25.76 23.36
N VAL A 125 -2.56 -26.65 22.47
CA VAL A 125 -2.77 -26.67 21.01
C VAL A 125 -3.96 -27.58 20.76
N GLU A 126 -5.02 -27.08 20.14
CA GLU A 126 -6.00 -27.96 19.48
C GLU A 126 -6.03 -27.64 17.98
N MET A 127 -5.41 -28.56 17.25
CA MET A 127 -5.47 -28.74 15.82
C MET A 127 -6.39 -29.93 15.60
N ASP A 128 -7.48 -29.74 14.85
CA ASP A 128 -8.20 -30.87 14.28
C ASP A 128 -8.43 -30.62 12.78
N ASP A 129 -7.94 -31.60 12.05
CA ASP A 129 -7.87 -31.80 10.61
C ASP A 129 -8.85 -32.93 10.30
N VAL A 130 -9.88 -32.71 9.50
CA VAL A 130 -10.61 -33.79 8.83
C VAL A 130 -11.15 -33.30 7.47
N GLU A 131 -10.46 -33.70 6.40
CA GLU A 131 -11.14 -34.16 5.17
C GLU A 131 -11.49 -35.64 5.37
N GLU A 132 -12.70 -36.07 5.00
CA GLU A 132 -12.87 -37.33 4.23
C GLU A 132 -14.29 -37.43 3.63
N SER A 133 -14.35 -37.88 2.39
CA SER A 133 -15.48 -38.60 1.77
C SER A 133 -15.47 -40.06 2.23
N ASP A 134 -16.61 -40.74 2.37
CA ASP A 134 -16.94 -42.00 1.65
C ASP A 134 -18.14 -42.75 2.26
N GLU A 135 -18.74 -43.59 1.42
CA GLU A 135 -19.81 -44.55 1.61
C GLU A 135 -19.47 -45.69 2.60
N GLY A 136 -20.48 -46.47 3.01
CA GLY A 136 -20.29 -47.89 3.38
C GLY A 136 -20.53 -48.32 4.83
N GLU A 137 -21.77 -48.76 5.09
CA GLU A 137 -22.21 -49.97 5.82
C GLU A 137 -21.53 -50.47 7.13
N GLU A 138 -22.44 -50.73 8.09
CA GLU A 138 -22.54 -51.92 8.97
C GLU A 138 -21.85 -52.01 10.35
N GLN A 139 -22.70 -51.88 11.40
CA GLN A 139 -23.07 -52.92 12.40
C GLN A 139 -23.15 -52.45 13.87
N GLN A 140 -24.42 -52.38 14.32
CA GLN A 140 -24.99 -52.84 15.60
C GLN A 140 -24.41 -52.34 16.93
N GLN A 141 -25.22 -51.54 17.64
CA GLN A 141 -25.51 -51.75 19.06
C GLN A 141 -26.99 -51.48 19.33
N GLN A 142 -27.67 -52.50 19.86
CA GLN A 142 -29.07 -52.49 20.26
C GLN A 142 -29.19 -51.71 21.56
N GLN A 143 -29.96 -50.62 21.55
CA GLN A 143 -30.55 -50.05 22.77
C GLN A 143 -32.06 -50.13 22.61
N GLN A 144 -32.68 -50.85 23.55
CA GLN A 144 -34.11 -50.98 23.69
C GLN A 144 -34.63 -49.65 24.24
N ASP A 145 -35.21 -48.83 23.38
CA ASP A 145 -36.05 -47.72 23.80
C ASP A 145 -37.50 -48.22 23.87
N ASP A 146 -38.09 -48.07 25.05
CA ASP A 146 -39.47 -48.40 25.37
C ASP A 146 -40.45 -47.80 24.35
N ILE A 147 -41.41 -48.63 23.90
CA ILE A 147 -42.50 -48.18 23.02
C ILE A 147 -43.36 -47.18 23.79
N VAL A 148 -43.13 -45.88 23.56
CA VAL A 148 -44.04 -44.82 23.99
C VAL A 148 -45.22 -44.79 23.01
N PRO A 149 -46.47 -44.95 23.47
CA PRO A 149 -47.63 -44.82 22.61
C PRO A 149 -47.67 -43.40 22.02
N MET A 150 -47.91 -43.32 20.70
CA MET A 150 -48.00 -42.06 19.99
C MET A 150 -49.08 -41.18 20.65
N PRO A 151 -48.80 -39.89 20.95
CA PRO A 151 -49.80 -39.02 21.57
C PRO A 151 -51.01 -38.93 20.65
N GLU A 152 -52.22 -39.01 21.22
CA GLU A 152 -53.47 -38.89 20.48
C GLU A 152 -53.40 -37.67 19.57
N SER A 153 -53.50 -37.89 18.26
CA SER A 153 -53.54 -36.80 17.30
C SER A 153 -54.77 -35.96 17.63
N GLY A 154 -54.54 -34.75 18.16
CA GLY A 154 -55.60 -33.78 18.37
C GLY A 154 -56.46 -33.63 17.12
N GLY A 155 -57.75 -33.36 17.33
CA GLY A 155 -58.78 -33.42 16.29
C GLY A 155 -58.38 -32.75 14.98
N ILE A 156 -59.00 -33.17 13.87
CA ILE A 156 -58.68 -32.82 12.47
C ILE A 156 -58.28 -31.33 12.26
N GLU A 157 -58.88 -30.41 13.01
CA GLU A 157 -58.55 -28.98 12.96
C GLU A 157 -57.13 -28.63 13.41
N GLU A 158 -56.60 -29.29 14.45
CA GLU A 158 -55.23 -29.07 14.93
C GLU A 158 -54.21 -29.61 13.93
N LEU A 159 -54.50 -30.76 13.32
CA LEU A 159 -53.74 -31.32 12.22
C LEU A 159 -53.73 -30.39 11.00
N ARG A 160 -54.87 -29.82 10.64
CA ARG A 160 -54.98 -28.80 9.58
C ARG A 160 -54.20 -27.53 9.93
N LYS A 161 -54.30 -27.02 11.16
CA LYS A 161 -53.52 -25.85 11.63
C LYS A 161 -52.02 -26.14 11.57
N LYS A 162 -51.59 -27.33 12.00
CA LYS A 162 -50.18 -27.76 11.97
C LYS A 162 -49.68 -27.94 10.52
N LEU A 163 -50.52 -28.46 9.62
CA LEU A 163 -50.25 -28.54 8.19
C LEU A 163 -50.09 -27.14 7.57
N HIS A 164 -51.01 -26.23 7.86
CA HIS A 164 -50.95 -24.84 7.37
C HIS A 164 -49.72 -24.10 7.92
N ALA A 165 -49.36 -24.30 9.19
CA ALA A 165 -48.15 -23.74 9.78
C ALA A 165 -46.88 -24.31 9.12
N ARG A 166 -46.86 -25.62 8.83
CA ARG A 166 -45.75 -26.27 8.11
C ARG A 166 -45.65 -25.79 6.66
N MET A 167 -46.78 -25.62 5.97
CA MET A 167 -46.83 -25.02 4.63
C MET A 167 -46.36 -23.57 4.64
N ALA A 168 -46.72 -22.76 5.64
CA ALA A 168 -46.25 -21.39 5.78
C ALA A 168 -44.73 -21.34 6.04
N LYS A 169 -44.20 -22.26 6.85
CA LYS A 169 -42.76 -22.39 7.09
C LYS A 169 -42.02 -22.79 5.81
N LEU A 170 -42.55 -23.74 5.04
CA LEU A 170 -41.96 -24.17 3.76
C LEU A 170 -42.05 -23.07 2.70
N ARG A 171 -43.16 -22.31 2.66
CA ARG A 171 -43.30 -21.12 1.81
C ARG A 171 -42.33 -20.01 2.21
N ARG A 172 -42.01 -19.82 3.50
CA ARG A 172 -40.99 -18.85 3.95
C ARG A 172 -39.57 -19.28 3.61
N VAL A 173 -39.28 -20.59 3.66
CA VAL A 173 -37.96 -21.14 3.32
C VAL A 173 -37.75 -21.17 1.80
N ASN A 174 -38.82 -21.39 1.02
CA ASN A 174 -38.75 -21.44 -0.45
C ASN A 174 -39.03 -20.07 -1.12
N ASN A 175 -39.62 -19.09 -0.42
CA ASN A 175 -39.84 -17.74 -0.94
C ASN A 175 -38.64 -16.83 -0.69
N GLY A 176 -37.52 -17.24 -1.26
CA GLY A 176 -36.41 -16.37 -1.63
C GLY A 176 -36.70 -15.57 -2.90
N GLY A 177 -37.89 -14.97 -3.07
CA GLY A 177 -38.07 -13.75 -3.86
C GLY A 177 -38.95 -13.84 -5.12
N GLU A 178 -40.25 -13.63 -4.95
CA GLU A 178 -41.15 -13.10 -6.00
C GLU A 178 -40.96 -11.57 -6.17
N ALA A 179 -40.09 -11.24 -7.12
CA ALA A 179 -40.17 -10.27 -8.23
C ALA A 179 -41.09 -9.01 -8.26
N ALA A 180 -41.77 -8.55 -7.20
CA ALA A 180 -42.56 -7.29 -7.29
C ALA A 180 -42.08 -6.13 -6.39
N ASP A 181 -41.61 -6.39 -5.15
CA ASP A 181 -41.23 -5.31 -4.21
C ASP A 181 -39.72 -5.20 -3.93
N LYS A 182 -38.95 -6.25 -4.26
CA LYS A 182 -37.50 -6.29 -4.01
C LYS A 182 -36.72 -5.37 -4.95
N ASP A 183 -37.22 -5.17 -6.17
CA ASP A 183 -36.55 -4.34 -7.18
C ASP A 183 -36.73 -2.85 -6.87
N GLY A 184 -37.91 -2.43 -6.40
CA GLY A 184 -38.15 -1.05 -5.93
C GLY A 184 -37.26 -0.64 -4.75
N LEU A 185 -37.07 -1.52 -3.78
CA LEU A 185 -36.19 -1.27 -2.63
C LEU A 185 -34.70 -1.26 -3.01
N LEU A 186 -34.31 -2.06 -4.00
CA LEU A 186 -32.95 -2.05 -4.56
C LEU A 186 -32.69 -0.81 -5.42
N GLU A 187 -33.68 -0.35 -6.19
CA GLU A 187 -33.64 0.87 -6.97
C GLU A 187 -33.55 2.10 -6.06
N GLU A 188 -34.30 2.12 -4.96
CA GLU A 188 -34.23 3.18 -3.95
C GLU A 188 -32.88 3.19 -3.23
N ARG A 189 -32.34 2.01 -2.87
CA ARG A 189 -30.98 1.89 -2.33
C ARG A 189 -29.91 2.32 -3.33
N ARG A 190 -30.12 2.05 -4.63
CA ARG A 190 -29.24 2.49 -5.72
C ARG A 190 -29.31 4.01 -5.90
N ARG A 191 -30.50 4.61 -5.78
CA ARG A 191 -30.76 6.05 -5.84
C ARG A 191 -30.15 6.78 -4.65
N GLN A 192 -30.29 6.26 -3.43
CA GLN A 192 -29.62 6.81 -2.24
C GLN A 192 -28.09 6.72 -2.37
N ARG A 193 -27.57 5.60 -2.89
CA ARG A 193 -26.12 5.47 -3.13
C ARG A 193 -25.63 6.38 -4.26
N ALA A 194 -26.45 6.65 -5.27
CA ALA A 194 -26.16 7.63 -6.32
C ALA A 194 -26.17 9.07 -5.75
N ALA A 195 -27.18 9.43 -4.97
CA ALA A 195 -27.30 10.73 -4.31
C ALA A 195 -26.12 10.99 -3.36
N MET A 196 -25.65 9.98 -2.62
CA MET A 196 -24.45 10.09 -1.77
C MET A 196 -23.16 10.34 -2.57
N ARG A 197 -23.03 9.74 -3.76
CA ARG A 197 -21.89 10.00 -4.65
C ARG A 197 -21.96 11.38 -5.29
N GLU A 198 -23.16 11.83 -5.65
CA GLU A 198 -23.45 13.17 -6.16
C GLU A 198 -23.12 14.23 -5.10
N ARG A 199 -23.60 14.05 -3.87
CA ARG A 199 -23.26 14.90 -2.71
C ARG A 199 -21.75 14.95 -2.47
N ARG A 200 -21.06 13.81 -2.49
CA ARG A 200 -19.60 13.76 -2.32
C ARG A 200 -18.86 14.46 -3.47
N ARG A 201 -19.35 14.36 -4.70
CA ARG A 201 -18.78 15.08 -5.86
C ARG A 201 -19.02 16.59 -5.75
N LYS A 202 -20.21 17.00 -5.30
CA LYS A 202 -20.57 18.40 -5.08
C LYS A 202 -19.72 19.02 -3.96
N GLU A 203 -19.56 18.32 -2.83
CA GLU A 203 -18.67 18.72 -1.73
C GLU A 203 -17.20 18.82 -2.17
N LEU A 204 -16.70 17.88 -2.98
CA LEU A 204 -15.35 17.99 -3.55
C LEU A 204 -15.21 19.18 -4.50
N ARG A 205 -16.22 19.44 -5.33
CA ARG A 205 -16.22 20.57 -6.28
C ARG A 205 -16.28 21.90 -5.55
N GLU A 206 -17.08 22.00 -4.50
CA GLU A 206 -17.17 23.18 -3.63
C GLU A 206 -15.90 23.39 -2.82
N LYS A 207 -15.30 22.32 -2.27
CA LYS A 207 -14.00 22.40 -1.59
C LYS A 207 -12.89 22.86 -2.53
N LYS A 208 -12.86 22.35 -3.77
CA LYS A 208 -11.88 22.78 -4.79
C LYS A 208 -12.10 24.24 -5.18
N ARG A 209 -13.36 24.70 -5.24
CA ARG A 209 -13.69 26.11 -5.47
C ARG A 209 -13.23 26.99 -4.30
N ARG A 210 -13.49 26.60 -3.06
CA ARG A 210 -13.03 27.32 -1.86
C ARG A 210 -11.50 27.36 -1.76
N GLU A 211 -10.82 26.29 -2.12
CA GLU A 211 -9.35 26.26 -2.18
C GLU A 211 -8.82 27.18 -3.29
N ALA A 212 -9.50 27.24 -4.45
CA ALA A 212 -9.14 28.16 -5.53
C ALA A 212 -9.40 29.63 -5.15
N GLU A 213 -10.49 29.94 -4.45
CA GLU A 213 -10.79 31.28 -3.91
C GLU A 213 -9.79 31.70 -2.81
N MET A 214 -9.34 30.76 -1.97
CA MET A 214 -8.29 31.02 -0.98
C MET A 214 -6.92 31.20 -1.63
N LYS A 215 -6.62 30.43 -2.69
CA LYS A 215 -5.38 30.60 -3.46
C LYS A 215 -5.38 31.91 -4.25
N SER A 216 -6.51 32.32 -4.85
CA SER A 216 -6.60 33.59 -5.59
C SER A 216 -6.47 34.81 -4.67
N LYS A 217 -6.98 34.73 -3.43
CA LYS A 217 -6.73 35.74 -2.39
C LYS A 217 -5.27 35.76 -1.93
N LYS A 218 -4.60 34.60 -1.86
CA LYS A 218 -3.19 34.50 -1.43
C LYS A 218 -2.17 34.87 -2.52
N THR A 219 -2.56 34.85 -3.80
CA THR A 219 -1.71 35.27 -4.93
C THR A 219 -1.81 36.75 -5.29
N LYS A 220 -2.62 37.55 -4.58
CA LYS A 220 -2.71 39.01 -4.84
C LYS A 220 -1.60 39.81 -4.15
N ASP A 221 -0.72 39.16 -3.37
CA ASP A 221 0.29 39.82 -2.54
C ASP A 221 1.73 39.30 -2.72
N LYS A 222 2.04 38.65 -3.86
CA LYS A 222 3.42 38.32 -4.23
C LYS A 222 3.65 38.59 -5.71
N GLY A 223 4.48 39.60 -5.99
CA GLY A 223 4.94 39.98 -7.33
C GLY A 223 5.74 38.87 -8.04
N PRO A 224 5.96 39.01 -9.36
CA PRO A 224 6.48 37.95 -10.20
C PRO A 224 8.00 37.79 -10.03
N GLN A 225 8.43 36.64 -9.52
CA GLN A 225 9.84 36.22 -9.51
C GLN A 225 10.11 35.29 -10.69
N THR A 226 11.09 35.70 -11.48
CA THR A 226 11.62 35.09 -12.70
C THR A 226 12.20 33.70 -12.45
N LYS A 227 11.87 32.74 -13.33
CA LYS A 227 12.48 31.40 -13.32
C LYS A 227 13.74 31.41 -14.17
N VAL A 228 14.89 31.23 -13.54
CA VAL A 228 16.15 30.88 -14.21
C VAL A 228 16.25 29.36 -14.37
N ALA A 229 16.64 28.93 -15.57
CA ALA A 229 16.83 27.53 -15.94
C ALA A 229 18.15 27.02 -15.36
N GLN A 230 18.10 25.90 -14.63
CA GLN A 230 19.29 25.23 -14.14
C GLN A 230 19.76 24.20 -15.18
N THR A 231 20.99 24.38 -15.62
CA THR A 231 21.72 23.54 -16.56
C THR A 231 22.03 22.17 -15.94
N GLN A 232 21.88 21.09 -16.72
CA GLN A 232 22.34 19.76 -16.35
C GLN A 232 23.85 19.69 -16.62
N LEU A 233 24.64 19.52 -15.57
CA LEU A 233 26.06 19.21 -15.65
C LEU A 233 26.19 17.71 -15.98
N LEU A 234 26.67 17.42 -17.19
CA LEU A 234 26.90 16.07 -17.68
C LEU A 234 28.32 15.64 -17.27
N VAL A 235 28.45 14.94 -16.15
CA VAL A 235 29.71 14.27 -15.77
C VAL A 235 29.71 12.86 -16.38
N PRO A 236 30.71 12.49 -17.22
CA PRO A 236 30.88 11.12 -17.68
C PRO A 236 31.36 10.23 -16.52
N ASP A 237 30.57 9.22 -16.20
CA ASP A 237 30.86 8.20 -15.18
C ASP A 237 31.94 7.24 -15.72
N ALA A 238 33.19 7.44 -15.28
CA ALA A 238 34.28 6.51 -15.59
C ALA A 238 34.18 5.30 -14.65
N LYS A 239 33.89 4.14 -15.24
CA LYS A 239 33.89 2.84 -14.55
C LYS A 239 35.24 2.59 -13.89
N SER A 240 35.29 2.73 -12.56
CA SER A 240 36.44 2.29 -11.75
C SER A 240 36.48 0.76 -11.73
N GLN A 241 37.48 0.18 -12.38
CA GLN A 241 37.91 -1.20 -12.13
C GLN A 241 38.75 -1.21 -10.87
N ASN A 242 38.15 -1.61 -9.74
CA ASN A 242 38.92 -2.00 -8.56
C ASN A 242 39.55 -3.38 -8.80
N GLN A 243 40.81 -3.41 -9.24
CA GLN A 243 41.73 -4.51 -8.92
C GLN A 243 42.61 -4.04 -7.76
N GLY A 244 42.22 -4.42 -6.55
CA GLY A 244 43.03 -4.29 -5.34
C GLY A 244 43.83 -5.57 -5.07
N PRO A 245 45.03 -5.50 -4.48
CA PRO A 245 45.90 -6.65 -4.29
C PRO A 245 45.38 -7.58 -3.20
N GLN A 246 45.54 -8.88 -3.46
CA GLN A 246 45.15 -10.02 -2.63
C GLN A 246 45.71 -9.90 -1.21
N ALA A 247 44.81 -9.78 -0.23
CA ALA A 247 45.16 -9.90 1.19
C ALA A 247 45.02 -11.37 1.62
N GLN A 248 46.08 -11.89 2.23
CA GLN A 248 46.30 -13.30 2.57
C GLN A 248 45.57 -13.70 3.86
N TYR A 249 44.25 -13.75 3.82
CA TYR A 249 43.45 -14.38 4.87
C TYR A 249 42.79 -15.62 4.27
N THR A 250 43.11 -16.79 4.81
CA THR A 250 42.48 -18.06 4.43
C THR A 250 41.04 -18.07 4.91
N ASN A 251 40.15 -17.50 4.11
CA ASN A 251 38.73 -17.77 4.22
C ASN A 251 38.52 -19.24 3.85
N VAL A 252 38.40 -20.11 4.86
CA VAL A 252 37.83 -21.45 4.68
C VAL A 252 36.32 -21.29 4.51
N THR A 253 35.92 -20.64 3.42
CA THR A 253 34.55 -20.74 2.91
C THR A 253 34.45 -22.09 2.25
N PHE A 254 33.58 -22.95 2.77
CA PHE A 254 33.19 -24.20 2.11
C PHE A 254 32.64 -23.83 0.73
N SER A 255 33.51 -23.84 -0.27
CA SER A 255 33.11 -23.62 -1.66
C SER A 255 32.13 -24.73 -1.97
N SER A 256 30.85 -24.37 -2.09
CA SER A 256 29.97 -24.98 -3.07
C SER A 256 30.84 -25.30 -4.28
N LEU A 257 31.01 -26.59 -4.56
CA LEU A 257 31.91 -27.08 -5.59
C LEU A 257 31.56 -26.33 -6.88
N ALA A 258 32.41 -25.37 -7.28
CA ALA A 258 32.13 -24.42 -8.37
C ALA A 258 32.11 -25.08 -9.77
N GLY A 259 32.01 -26.41 -9.81
CA GLY A 259 31.84 -27.25 -10.98
C GLY A 259 30.82 -28.37 -10.80
N ALA A 260 30.02 -28.39 -9.72
CA ALA A 260 28.91 -29.33 -9.62
C ALA A 260 27.90 -29.00 -10.75
N PRO A 261 27.56 -29.95 -11.64
CA PRO A 261 26.55 -29.72 -12.65
C PRO A 261 25.29 -29.27 -11.92
N LYS A 262 24.68 -28.16 -12.35
CA LYS A 262 23.44 -27.67 -11.74
C LYS A 262 22.32 -28.66 -12.09
N LYS A 263 22.28 -29.76 -11.34
CA LYS A 263 21.31 -30.83 -11.47
C LYS A 263 19.91 -30.21 -11.44
N GLY A 264 19.07 -30.69 -12.35
CA GLY A 264 17.70 -30.22 -12.44
C GLY A 264 17.44 -28.90 -13.20
N GLN A 265 18.46 -28.14 -13.64
CA GLN A 265 18.18 -26.97 -14.49
C GLN A 265 17.47 -27.32 -15.80
N GLN A 266 17.72 -28.51 -16.35
CA GLN A 266 17.03 -29.04 -17.52
C GLN A 266 15.51 -29.14 -17.36
N PHE A 267 15.00 -29.29 -16.12
CA PHE A 267 13.56 -29.37 -15.85
C PHE A 267 12.92 -27.99 -15.68
N LYS A 268 13.68 -26.89 -15.73
CA LYS A 268 13.12 -25.54 -15.74
C LYS A 268 12.50 -25.24 -17.10
N THR A 269 11.25 -24.82 -17.10
CA THR A 269 10.59 -24.27 -18.30
C THR A 269 10.85 -22.78 -18.43
N THR A 270 10.61 -22.27 -19.64
CA THR A 270 10.66 -20.83 -19.92
C THR A 270 9.69 -20.05 -19.03
N SER A 271 10.04 -18.79 -18.74
CA SER A 271 9.20 -17.90 -17.93
C SER A 271 7.85 -17.59 -18.61
N ASP A 272 7.80 -17.63 -19.94
CA ASP A 272 6.59 -17.36 -20.70
C ASP A 272 5.67 -18.57 -20.79
N PRO A 273 4.39 -18.43 -20.37
CA PRO A 273 3.49 -19.58 -20.23
C PRO A 273 3.12 -20.23 -21.56
N LYS A 274 3.17 -19.50 -22.68
CA LYS A 274 2.91 -20.04 -24.03
C LYS A 274 4.08 -20.89 -24.51
N GLN A 275 5.30 -20.37 -24.39
CA GLN A 275 6.52 -21.12 -24.71
C GLN A 275 6.69 -22.33 -23.80
N ALA A 276 6.34 -22.22 -22.51
CA ALA A 276 6.35 -23.35 -21.60
C ALA A 276 5.34 -24.44 -22.02
N LEU A 277 4.14 -24.08 -22.51
CA LEU A 277 3.19 -25.06 -23.06
C LEU A 277 3.72 -25.76 -24.31
N GLU A 278 4.40 -25.03 -25.19
CA GLU A 278 5.04 -25.57 -26.39
C GLU A 278 6.20 -26.52 -26.05
N GLN A 279 7.01 -26.17 -25.04
CA GLN A 279 8.05 -27.04 -24.50
C GLN A 279 7.47 -28.33 -23.90
N LEU A 280 6.31 -28.26 -23.25
CA LEU A 280 5.63 -29.46 -22.75
C LEU A 280 5.01 -30.29 -23.88
N ALA A 281 4.43 -29.65 -24.89
CA ALA A 281 3.86 -30.34 -26.04
C ALA A 281 4.96 -31.09 -26.82
N SER A 282 6.07 -30.43 -27.11
CA SER A 282 7.23 -31.06 -27.77
C SER A 282 7.88 -32.16 -26.92
N ARG A 283 7.92 -32.03 -25.58
CA ARG A 283 8.36 -33.12 -24.69
C ARG A 283 7.42 -34.33 -24.77
N LYS A 284 6.11 -34.09 -24.73
CA LYS A 284 5.10 -35.15 -24.88
C LYS A 284 5.20 -35.83 -26.24
N GLU A 285 5.36 -35.06 -27.31
CA GLU A 285 5.51 -35.57 -28.68
C GLU A 285 6.76 -36.45 -28.82
N LYS A 286 7.89 -36.03 -28.24
CA LYS A 286 9.12 -36.84 -28.18
C LYS A 286 8.92 -38.15 -27.42
N LEU A 287 8.18 -38.12 -26.31
CA LEU A 287 7.87 -39.33 -25.55
C LEU A 287 6.92 -40.27 -26.32
N THR A 288 5.96 -39.73 -27.06
CA THR A 288 5.04 -40.53 -27.89
C THR A 288 5.71 -41.10 -29.14
N SER A 289 6.76 -40.46 -29.65
CA SER A 289 7.51 -40.95 -30.81
C SER A 289 8.45 -42.12 -30.48
N MET A 290 8.67 -42.44 -29.20
CA MET A 290 9.55 -43.52 -28.78
C MET A 290 8.79 -44.81 -28.43
N PRO A 291 9.43 -46.00 -28.57
CA PRO A 291 8.83 -47.28 -28.21
C PRO A 291 8.36 -47.34 -26.74
N GLU A 292 7.29 -48.07 -26.48
CA GLU A 292 6.62 -48.09 -25.16
C GLU A 292 7.54 -48.51 -24.01
N GLU A 293 8.44 -49.48 -24.22
CA GLU A 293 9.40 -49.91 -23.21
C GLU A 293 10.36 -48.78 -22.83
N LYS A 294 10.92 -48.08 -23.83
CA LYS A 294 11.80 -46.93 -23.60
C LYS A 294 11.03 -45.79 -22.95
N ARG A 295 9.79 -45.55 -23.35
CA ARG A 295 8.92 -44.54 -22.76
C ARG A 295 8.73 -44.75 -21.26
N LYS A 296 8.39 -45.96 -20.82
CA LYS A 296 8.24 -46.29 -19.38
C LYS A 296 9.54 -46.03 -18.60
N THR A 297 10.68 -46.52 -19.11
CA THR A 297 11.98 -46.28 -18.43
C THR A 297 12.36 -44.80 -18.36
N ILE A 298 11.99 -44.00 -19.37
CA ILE A 298 12.27 -42.57 -19.39
C ILE A 298 11.31 -41.82 -18.47
N GLU A 299 10.03 -42.18 -18.44
CA GLU A 299 9.05 -41.61 -17.52
C GLU A 299 9.45 -41.86 -16.06
N GLU A 300 9.94 -43.06 -15.73
CA GLU A 300 10.47 -43.38 -14.39
C GLU A 300 11.73 -42.57 -14.07
N LYS A 301 12.71 -42.52 -14.98
CA LYS A 301 13.93 -41.72 -14.80
C LYS A 301 13.62 -40.23 -14.64
N GLU A 302 12.73 -39.69 -15.46
CA GLU A 302 12.31 -38.29 -15.37
C GLU A 302 11.55 -38.03 -14.07
N LYS A 303 10.70 -38.96 -13.60
CA LYS A 303 9.99 -38.82 -12.32
C LYS A 303 10.96 -38.67 -11.15
N TRP A 304 11.98 -39.53 -11.08
CA TRP A 304 13.00 -39.45 -10.02
C TRP A 304 13.90 -38.23 -10.16
N ALA A 305 14.38 -37.94 -11.37
CA ALA A 305 15.23 -36.76 -11.61
C ALA A 305 14.49 -35.44 -11.34
N LYS A 306 13.16 -35.39 -11.58
CA LYS A 306 12.30 -34.26 -11.25
C LYS A 306 12.05 -34.15 -9.74
N ALA A 307 12.01 -35.26 -9.01
CA ALA A 307 11.95 -35.26 -7.55
C ALA A 307 13.27 -34.77 -6.94
N GLU A 308 14.43 -35.27 -7.40
CA GLU A 308 15.77 -34.80 -6.99
C GLU A 308 15.89 -33.29 -7.23
N ALA A 309 15.52 -32.82 -8.43
CA ALA A 309 15.56 -31.40 -8.76
C ALA A 309 14.65 -30.54 -7.86
N LYS A 310 13.48 -31.05 -7.44
CA LYS A 310 12.62 -30.33 -6.48
C LYS A 310 13.25 -30.27 -5.09
N MET A 311 13.91 -31.34 -4.64
CA MET A 311 14.65 -31.37 -3.37
C MET A 311 15.84 -30.41 -3.40
N ASP A 312 16.54 -30.31 -4.54
CA ASP A 312 17.59 -29.30 -4.80
C ASP A 312 17.05 -27.85 -4.86
N GLY A 313 15.75 -27.65 -4.69
CA GLY A 313 15.11 -26.32 -4.69
C GLY A 313 14.83 -25.76 -6.09
N VAL A 314 14.97 -26.55 -7.16
CA VAL A 314 14.60 -26.13 -8.51
C VAL A 314 13.09 -26.07 -8.67
N LYS A 315 12.57 -24.87 -8.96
CA LYS A 315 11.15 -24.63 -9.23
C LYS A 315 10.76 -25.13 -10.62
N ILE A 316 10.08 -26.27 -10.68
CA ILE A 316 9.64 -26.90 -11.92
C ILE A 316 8.18 -26.50 -12.22
N ARG A 317 7.95 -25.82 -13.35
CA ARG A 317 6.64 -25.24 -13.71
C ARG A 317 6.08 -25.91 -14.97
N ASP A 318 5.65 -27.16 -14.81
CA ASP A 318 5.23 -28.02 -15.92
C ASP A 318 3.73 -28.34 -15.93
N ASP A 319 2.95 -27.74 -15.02
CA ASP A 319 1.52 -28.03 -14.91
C ASP A 319 0.74 -27.40 -16.08
N GLU A 320 0.30 -28.23 -17.03
CA GLU A 320 -0.41 -27.80 -18.24
C GLU A 320 -1.65 -26.93 -17.90
N GLY A 321 -2.43 -27.34 -16.90
CA GLY A 321 -3.60 -26.58 -16.44
C GLY A 321 -3.24 -25.20 -15.87
N ARG A 322 -2.14 -25.10 -15.11
CA ARG A 322 -1.68 -23.81 -14.55
C ARG A 322 -1.08 -22.92 -15.63
N LEU A 323 -0.34 -23.48 -16.58
CA LEU A 323 0.23 -22.75 -17.71
C LEU A 323 -0.86 -22.21 -18.65
N LYS A 324 -1.89 -23.01 -18.98
CA LYS A 324 -3.07 -22.54 -19.73
C LYS A 324 -3.78 -21.40 -19.00
N LYS A 325 -3.98 -21.51 -17.68
CA LYS A 325 -4.56 -20.42 -16.85
C LYS A 325 -3.67 -19.17 -16.85
N ALA A 326 -2.36 -19.33 -16.74
CA ALA A 326 -1.39 -18.22 -16.77
C ALA A 326 -1.36 -17.51 -18.14
N ALA A 327 -1.38 -18.27 -19.23
CA ALA A 327 -1.49 -17.72 -20.59
C ALA A 327 -2.79 -16.92 -20.75
N LYS A 328 -3.94 -17.49 -20.36
CA LYS A 328 -5.23 -16.78 -20.38
C LYS A 328 -5.24 -15.51 -19.53
N ARG A 329 -4.56 -15.49 -18.38
CA ARG A 329 -4.43 -14.28 -17.55
C ARG A 329 -3.60 -13.21 -18.24
N LYS A 330 -2.44 -13.57 -18.79
CA LYS A 330 -1.58 -12.65 -19.56
C LYS A 330 -2.35 -12.08 -20.76
N ASP A 331 -3.07 -12.91 -21.51
CA ASP A 331 -3.85 -12.45 -22.67
C ASP A 331 -4.98 -11.47 -22.26
N LYS A 332 -5.68 -11.76 -21.15
CA LYS A 332 -6.70 -10.84 -20.59
C LYS A 332 -6.09 -9.51 -20.15
N GLU A 333 -4.91 -9.53 -19.53
CA GLU A 333 -4.20 -8.32 -19.12
C GLU A 333 -3.81 -7.47 -20.34
N LYS A 334 -3.25 -8.10 -21.37
CA LYS A 334 -2.92 -7.42 -22.64
C LYS A 334 -4.15 -6.88 -23.35
N ALA A 335 -5.29 -7.57 -23.31
CA ALA A 335 -6.55 -7.08 -23.85
C ALA A 335 -7.05 -5.84 -23.07
N LYS A 336 -6.98 -5.86 -21.73
CA LYS A 336 -7.33 -4.70 -20.90
C LYS A 336 -6.40 -3.51 -21.17
N SER A 337 -5.09 -3.75 -21.26
CA SER A 337 -4.14 -2.68 -21.58
C SER A 337 -4.40 -2.12 -22.97
N LYS A 338 -4.65 -2.97 -23.98
CA LYS A 338 -5.00 -2.52 -25.33
C LYS A 338 -6.22 -1.61 -25.32
N LYS A 339 -7.32 -2.03 -24.69
CA LYS A 339 -8.55 -1.22 -24.55
C LYS A 339 -8.28 0.13 -23.86
N ALA A 340 -7.53 0.12 -22.76
CA ALA A 340 -7.19 1.35 -22.04
C ALA A 340 -6.31 2.31 -22.87
N TRP A 341 -5.43 1.77 -23.72
CA TRP A 341 -4.62 2.59 -24.63
C TRP A 341 -5.45 3.18 -25.78
N GLU A 342 -6.36 2.40 -26.36
CA GLU A 342 -7.29 2.91 -27.39
C GLU A 342 -8.22 3.98 -26.82
N GLU A 343 -8.80 3.77 -25.62
CA GLU A 343 -9.62 4.79 -24.94
C GLU A 343 -8.85 6.08 -24.68
N ARG A 344 -7.56 5.98 -24.29
CA ARG A 344 -6.70 7.17 -24.13
C ARG A 344 -6.46 7.88 -25.45
N LYS A 345 -6.21 7.15 -26.54
CA LYS A 345 -6.04 7.75 -27.87
C LYS A 345 -7.32 8.47 -28.30
N GLU A 346 -8.48 7.83 -28.14
CA GLU A 346 -9.79 8.43 -28.42
C GLU A 346 -10.04 9.68 -27.57
N GLN A 347 -9.70 9.64 -26.27
CA GLN A 347 -9.83 10.81 -25.42
C GLN A 347 -8.94 11.97 -25.88
N VAL A 348 -7.71 11.67 -26.31
CA VAL A 348 -6.78 12.67 -26.84
C VAL A 348 -7.33 13.25 -28.14
N THR A 349 -7.76 12.44 -29.09
CA THR A 349 -8.34 12.92 -30.37
C THR A 349 -9.63 13.72 -30.14
N ALA A 350 -10.52 13.26 -29.26
CA ALA A 350 -11.72 13.99 -28.89
C ALA A 350 -11.38 15.33 -28.21
N SER A 351 -10.35 15.39 -27.36
CA SER A 351 -9.91 16.65 -26.73
C SER A 351 -9.32 17.63 -27.74
N MET A 352 -8.58 17.13 -28.73
CA MET A 352 -8.02 17.93 -29.83
C MET A 352 -9.15 18.47 -30.71
N ALA A 353 -10.09 17.61 -31.11
CA ALA A 353 -11.26 17.99 -31.89
C ALA A 353 -12.14 19.01 -31.14
N ALA A 354 -12.36 18.84 -29.83
CA ALA A 354 -13.11 19.79 -29.03
C ALA A 354 -12.43 21.17 -28.95
N LYS A 355 -11.10 21.22 -28.85
CA LYS A 355 -10.33 22.48 -28.90
C LYS A 355 -10.41 23.14 -30.27
N GLN A 356 -10.30 22.35 -31.34
CA GLN A 356 -10.47 22.83 -32.71
C GLN A 356 -11.87 23.39 -32.93
N LYS A 357 -12.92 22.67 -32.54
CA LYS A 357 -14.32 23.13 -32.58
C LYS A 357 -14.52 24.45 -31.83
N LYS A 358 -14.02 24.56 -30.60
CA LYS A 358 -14.07 25.83 -29.86
C LYS A 358 -13.37 26.98 -30.59
N ARG A 359 -12.25 26.70 -31.26
CA ARG A 359 -11.54 27.71 -32.05
C ARG A 359 -12.34 28.11 -33.29
N THR A 360 -12.93 27.15 -34.02
CA THR A 360 -13.77 27.44 -35.19
C THR A 360 -15.00 28.23 -34.80
N ASP A 361 -15.67 27.87 -33.70
CA ASP A 361 -16.87 28.56 -33.21
C ASP A 361 -16.52 29.99 -32.77
N ASN A 362 -15.39 30.19 -32.08
CA ASN A 362 -14.91 31.53 -31.71
C ASN A 362 -14.55 32.40 -32.93
N ILE A 363 -13.97 31.80 -33.98
CA ILE A 363 -13.67 32.50 -35.23
C ILE A 363 -14.98 32.86 -35.97
N ALA A 364 -15.92 31.93 -36.05
CA ALA A 364 -17.24 32.14 -36.65
C ALA A 364 -17.99 33.27 -35.93
N MET A 365 -18.10 33.22 -34.60
CA MET A 365 -18.70 34.29 -33.81
C MET A 365 -18.01 35.64 -34.00
N ARG A 366 -16.67 35.67 -34.16
CA ARG A 366 -15.93 36.92 -34.44
C ARG A 366 -16.23 37.45 -35.85
N ASN A 367 -16.36 36.56 -36.84
CA ASN A 367 -16.70 36.93 -38.22
C ASN A 367 -18.14 37.43 -38.33
N GLU A 368 -19.10 36.77 -37.67
CA GLU A 368 -20.49 37.25 -37.57
C GLU A 368 -20.58 38.63 -36.93
N ARG A 369 -19.90 38.85 -35.79
CA ARG A 369 -19.79 40.18 -35.16
C ARG A 369 -19.16 41.22 -36.07
N ARG A 370 -18.25 40.84 -36.97
CA ARG A 370 -17.67 41.76 -37.97
C ARG A 370 -18.67 42.09 -39.08
N LYS A 371 -19.46 41.11 -39.52
CA LYS A 371 -20.52 41.32 -40.52
C LYS A 371 -21.65 42.21 -39.99
N ASP A 372 -21.97 42.11 -38.70
CA ASP A 372 -23.03 42.90 -38.05
C ASP A 372 -22.62 44.35 -37.71
N LYS A 373 -21.32 44.69 -37.80
CA LYS A 373 -20.81 46.07 -37.64
C LYS A 373 -21.28 47.06 -38.71
N GLY A 374 -22.04 46.61 -39.72
CA GLY A 374 -22.79 47.50 -40.61
C GLY A 374 -24.00 48.19 -39.95
N LYS A 375 -24.47 47.71 -38.78
CA LYS A 375 -25.54 48.36 -38.00
C LYS A 375 -24.94 49.02 -36.75
N LYS A 376 -24.81 50.35 -36.80
CA LYS A 376 -24.30 51.18 -35.69
C LYS A 376 -25.12 50.93 -34.41
N PRO A 377 -24.51 50.52 -33.28
CA PRO A 377 -25.20 50.53 -32.00
C PRO A 377 -25.39 51.99 -31.54
N LYS A 378 -26.63 52.37 -31.20
CA LYS A 378 -26.96 53.65 -30.57
C LYS A 378 -26.08 53.84 -29.32
N ALA A 379 -25.59 55.07 -29.15
CA ALA A 379 -24.67 55.46 -28.07
C ALA A 379 -25.17 54.96 -26.69
N ARG A 380 -24.23 54.42 -25.91
CA ARG A 380 -24.47 54.00 -24.52
C ARG A 380 -24.81 55.24 -23.69
N PRO A 381 -25.92 55.27 -22.95
CA PRO A 381 -26.21 56.36 -22.02
C PRO A 381 -25.27 56.25 -20.81
N GLY A 382 -24.47 57.28 -20.55
CA GLY A 382 -23.87 57.49 -19.23
C GLY A 382 -22.34 57.45 -19.10
N PHE A 383 -21.56 57.54 -20.18
CA PHE A 383 -20.09 57.64 -20.09
C PHE A 383 -19.48 58.85 -20.81
N GLU A 384 -20.24 59.92 -21.01
CA GLU A 384 -19.67 61.20 -21.46
C GLU A 384 -19.98 62.30 -20.45
N GLY A 385 -18.95 62.62 -19.67
CA GLY A 385 -18.67 63.91 -19.04
C GLY A 385 -19.83 64.78 -18.60
N LYS A 386 -20.29 64.61 -17.35
CA LYS A 386 -20.84 65.73 -16.59
C LYS A 386 -19.66 66.64 -16.23
N SER A 387 -19.44 67.69 -17.01
CA SER A 387 -18.49 68.76 -16.72
C SER A 387 -18.94 69.50 -15.46
N PHE A 388 -18.45 69.06 -14.30
CA PHE A 388 -18.51 69.83 -13.07
C PHE A 388 -17.43 70.91 -13.12
N GLY A 389 -17.84 72.17 -13.00
CA GLY A 389 -16.94 73.28 -12.65
C GLY A 389 -16.86 74.39 -13.69
N LYS A 390 -17.93 75.17 -13.87
CA LYS A 390 -17.78 76.58 -14.27
C LYS A 390 -18.38 77.45 -13.17
N GLY A 391 -17.47 78.09 -12.43
CA GLY A 391 -17.75 78.95 -11.29
C GLY A 391 -18.78 80.02 -11.63
N LYS A 392 -19.80 80.11 -10.79
CA LYS A 392 -20.81 81.17 -10.81
C LYS A 392 -20.15 82.43 -10.25
N LEU A 393 -19.66 83.31 -11.12
CA LEU A 393 -19.28 84.67 -10.75
C LEU A 393 -20.51 85.39 -10.19
N LYS A 394 -20.40 85.87 -8.95
CA LYS A 394 -21.31 86.85 -8.34
C LYS A 394 -21.29 88.12 -9.18
N GLN A 395 -22.40 88.47 -9.84
CA GLN A 395 -22.65 89.85 -10.24
C GLN A 395 -23.35 90.58 -9.08
N LYS A 396 -22.72 91.68 -8.63
CA LYS A 396 -23.35 92.70 -7.78
C LYS A 396 -24.38 93.49 -8.63
N PRO A 397 -25.51 93.91 -8.06
CA PRO A 397 -26.40 94.84 -8.76
C PRO A 397 -25.84 96.27 -8.64
N SER A 398 -25.57 96.90 -9.78
CA SER A 398 -25.40 98.35 -9.87
C SER A 398 -26.77 98.97 -10.10
N GLY A 399 -27.22 99.80 -9.17
CA GLY A 399 -28.26 100.79 -9.45
C GLY A 399 -27.72 101.86 -10.41
N ASN A 400 -28.60 102.42 -11.23
CA ASN A 400 -29.11 103.79 -11.08
C ASN A 400 -29.69 104.29 -12.43
N LYS A 401 -31.01 104.49 -12.50
CA LYS A 401 -31.69 105.71 -12.93
C LYS A 401 -33.18 105.48 -13.09
#